data_AF-A0A1F0BK46-F1
#
_entry.id   AF-A0A1F0BK46-F1
#
_cell.length_a   1.000
_cell.length_b   1.000
_cell.length_c   1.000
_cell.angle_alpha   90.00
_cell.angle_beta   90.00
_cell.angle_gamma   90.00
#
_symmetry.space_group_name_H-M   'P 1'
#
loop_
_entity.id
_entity.type
_entity.pdbx_description
1 polymer ?
#
loop_
_entity_poly.entity_id
_entity_poly.type
_entity_poly.pdbx_seq_one_letter_code
_entity_poly.pdbx_strand_id
1 'polypeptide(L)'
;MEDVLNSLKKFGLGIEFILIFTYSIFCCIKVVIFKNSSTIKNILVQKKGLIEQSFEIFKAKDYLFTLILGIICILLLSVIIHFKWKKSKIDPTNYIGMFIHIILLIIVIAIYWDPVLLTFGIICAIGLGLTKSL
;
A
#
# COMPACT_ATOMS: atom_id res chain seq x y z
N MET A 1 1.78 -24.87 -14.65
CA MET A 1 2.42 -23.57 -14.32
C MET A 1 2.76 -22.80 -15.58
N GLU A 2 3.30 -23.48 -16.59
CA GLU A 2 3.67 -22.91 -17.89
C GLU A 2 2.45 -22.37 -18.68
N ASP A 3 1.31 -23.06 -18.66
CA ASP A 3 0.06 -22.59 -19.29
C ASP A 3 -0.49 -21.30 -18.67
N VAL A 4 -0.42 -21.19 -17.34
CA VAL A 4 -0.85 -19.99 -16.62
C VAL A 4 0.05 -18.81 -16.94
N LEU A 5 1.38 -19.03 -16.97
CA LEU A 5 2.34 -17.99 -17.33
C LEU A 5 2.18 -17.54 -18.78
N ASN A 6 1.94 -18.47 -19.71
CA ASN A 6 1.71 -18.15 -21.11
C ASN A 6 0.39 -17.39 -21.30
N SER A 7 -0.65 -17.70 -20.53
CA SER A 7 -1.89 -16.93 -20.51
C SER A 7 -1.68 -15.51 -19.95
N LEU A 8 -0.95 -15.37 -18.84
CA LEU A 8 -0.69 -14.06 -18.23
C LEU A 8 0.18 -13.16 -19.12
N LYS A 9 1.18 -13.74 -19.81
CA LYS A 9 2.02 -13.01 -20.77
C LYS A 9 1.22 -12.35 -21.89
N LYS A 10 0.09 -12.93 -22.32
CA LYS A 10 -0.81 -12.31 -23.31
C LYS A 10 -1.42 -10.98 -22.84
N PHE A 11 -1.52 -10.76 -21.54
CA PHE A 11 -2.00 -9.52 -20.92
C PHE A 11 -0.86 -8.61 -20.46
N GLY A 12 0.37 -8.89 -20.89
CA GLY A 12 1.56 -8.19 -20.41
C GLY A 12 1.85 -8.48 -18.93
N LEU A 13 1.34 -9.57 -18.34
CA LEU A 13 1.59 -9.98 -16.96
C LEU A 13 2.63 -11.11 -16.97
N GLY A 14 3.90 -10.79 -16.71
CA GLY A 14 4.96 -11.80 -16.65
C GLY A 14 5.13 -12.39 -15.25
N ILE A 15 6.27 -13.05 -15.04
CA ILE A 15 6.61 -13.66 -13.76
C ILE A 15 6.79 -12.60 -12.65
N GLU A 16 7.19 -11.39 -13.02
CA GLU A 16 7.27 -10.23 -12.15
C GLU A 16 5.92 -9.87 -11.53
N PHE A 17 4.81 -10.11 -12.24
CA PHE A 17 3.47 -9.90 -11.69
C PHE A 17 3.16 -10.93 -10.60
N ILE A 18 3.51 -12.20 -10.80
CA ILE A 18 3.29 -13.26 -9.81
C ILE A 18 4.10 -12.96 -8.54
N LEU A 19 5.35 -12.53 -8.70
CA LEU A 19 6.22 -12.15 -7.58
C LEU A 19 5.67 -10.96 -6.80
N ILE A 20 5.30 -9.86 -7.48
CA ILE A 20 4.76 -8.68 -6.79
C ILE A 20 3.40 -8.97 -6.17
N PHE A 21 2.56 -9.78 -6.82
CA PHE A 21 1.26 -10.18 -6.29
C PHE A 21 1.41 -11.00 -5.00
N THR A 22 2.30 -11.99 -5.01
CA THR A 22 2.60 -12.82 -3.83
C THR A 22 3.18 -11.97 -2.69
N TYR A 23 4.13 -11.09 -3.01
CA TYR A 23 4.68 -10.14 -2.03
C TYR A 23 3.60 -9.21 -1.46
N SER A 24 2.71 -8.69 -2.31
CA SER A 24 1.61 -7.82 -1.90
C SER A 24 0.64 -8.54 -0.95
N ILE A 25 0.33 -9.82 -1.22
CA ILE A 25 -0.49 -10.64 -0.32
C ILE A 25 0.18 -10.79 1.05
N PHE A 26 1.47 -11.11 1.08
CA PHE A 26 2.23 -11.23 2.33
C PHE A 26 2.20 -9.92 3.14
N CYS A 27 2.41 -8.79 2.46
CA CYS A 27 2.32 -7.46 3.03
C CYS A 27 0.92 -7.20 3.65
N CYS A 28 -0.14 -7.47 2.89
CA CYS A 28 -1.52 -7.29 3.34
C CYS A 28 -1.85 -8.16 4.56
N ILE A 29 -1.43 -9.44 4.57
CA ILE A 29 -1.64 -10.34 5.71
C ILE A 29 -0.97 -9.77 6.97
N LYS A 30 0.26 -9.27 6.87
CA LYS A 30 0.97 -8.66 8.00
C LYS A 30 0.21 -7.45 8.56
N VAL A 31 -0.31 -6.59 7.70
CA VAL A 31 -1.13 -5.43 8.12
C VAL A 31 -2.40 -5.87 8.83
N VAL A 32 -3.11 -6.85 8.27
CA VAL A 32 -4.37 -7.34 8.84
C VAL A 32 -4.13 -7.96 10.21
N ILE A 33 -3.05 -8.72 10.39
CA ILE A 33 -2.65 -9.27 11.70
C ILE A 33 -2.32 -8.15 12.68
N PHE A 34 -1.54 -7.15 12.26
CA PHE A 34 -1.20 -6.00 13.10
C PHE A 34 -2.44 -5.23 13.56
N LYS A 35 -3.33 -4.85 12.62
CA LYS A 35 -4.57 -4.12 12.90
C LYS A 35 -5.52 -4.90 13.81
N ASN A 36 -5.51 -6.24 13.73
CA ASN A 36 -6.34 -7.11 14.57
C ASN A 36 -5.68 -7.55 15.88
N SER A 37 -4.45 -7.12 16.16
CA SER A 37 -3.76 -7.45 17.40
C SER A 37 -4.51 -6.90 18.63
N SER A 38 -4.34 -7.57 19.77
CA SER A 38 -4.92 -7.14 21.04
C SER A 38 -4.47 -5.73 21.43
N THR A 39 -3.22 -5.37 21.13
CA THR A 39 -2.67 -4.03 21.36
C THR A 39 -3.49 -2.95 20.65
N ILE A 40 -3.74 -3.12 19.34
CA ILE A 40 -4.49 -2.13 18.56
C ILE A 40 -5.95 -2.09 18.97
N LYS A 41 -6.58 -3.25 19.19
CA LYS A 41 -7.96 -3.33 19.68
C LYS A 41 -8.12 -2.63 21.02
N ASN A 42 -7.19 -2.80 21.95
CA ASN A 42 -7.23 -2.13 23.25
C ASN A 42 -7.11 -0.61 23.13
N ILE A 43 -6.25 -0.11 22.25
CA ILE A 43 -6.13 1.34 21.98
C ILE A 43 -7.44 1.90 21.41
N LEU A 44 -8.05 1.21 20.45
CA LEU A 44 -9.32 1.63 19.83
C LEU A 44 -10.49 1.63 20.82
N VAL A 45 -10.50 0.72 21.80
CA VAL A 45 -11.56 0.63 22.83
C VAL A 45 -11.46 1.75 23.87
N GLN A 46 -10.29 2.36 24.07
CA GLN A 46 -10.08 3.39 25.09
C GLN A 46 -10.77 4.74 24.81
N LYS A 47 -11.54 4.89 23.72
CA LYS A 47 -12.31 6.10 23.34
C LYS A 47 -11.51 7.42 23.42
N LYS A 48 -10.20 7.36 23.16
CA LYS A 48 -9.33 8.54 23.10
C LYS A 48 -9.64 9.40 21.87
N GLY A 49 -9.16 10.64 21.84
CA GLY A 49 -9.21 11.47 20.63
C GLY A 49 -8.42 10.85 19.47
N LEU A 50 -8.78 11.18 18.22
CA LEU A 50 -8.18 10.57 17.01
C LEU A 50 -6.64 10.74 16.95
N ILE A 51 -6.14 11.90 17.40
CA ILE A 51 -4.71 12.21 17.48
C ILE A 51 -4.02 11.33 18.52
N GLU A 52 -4.61 11.19 19.71
CA GLU A 52 -4.02 10.45 20.81
C GLU A 52 -4.00 8.94 20.51
N GLN A 53 -5.08 8.40 19.94
CA GLN A 53 -5.09 7.02 19.42
C GLN A 53 -3.98 6.82 18.38
N SER A 54 -3.78 7.80 17.48
CA SER A 54 -2.77 7.69 16.44
C SER A 54 -1.34 7.67 17.00
N PHE A 55 -1.07 8.45 18.04
CA PHE A 55 0.23 8.42 18.73
C PHE A 55 0.47 7.10 19.47
N GLU A 56 -0.56 6.48 20.05
CA GLU A 56 -0.41 5.19 20.71
C GLU A 56 -0.19 4.06 19.73
N ILE A 57 -0.90 4.07 18.60
CA ILE A 57 -0.67 3.13 17.51
C ILE A 57 0.75 3.31 16.95
N PHE A 58 1.23 4.54 16.80
CA PHE A 58 2.60 4.83 16.35
C PHE A 58 3.66 4.23 17.28
N LYS A 59 3.40 4.22 18.60
CA LYS A 59 4.29 3.63 19.61
C LYS A 59 4.23 2.10 19.66
N ALA A 60 3.27 1.46 18.98
CA ALA A 60 3.19 0.01 18.95
C ALA A 60 4.42 -0.59 18.26
N LYS A 61 5.01 -1.61 18.88
CA LYS A 61 6.30 -2.21 18.50
C LYS A 61 6.39 -2.58 17.00
N ASP A 62 5.30 -3.08 16.44
CA ASP A 62 5.27 -3.58 15.05
C ASP A 62 4.73 -2.56 14.05
N TYR A 63 4.33 -1.35 14.50
CA TYR A 63 3.73 -0.33 13.63
C TYR A 63 4.70 0.17 12.56
N LEU A 64 5.89 0.63 12.97
CA LEU A 64 6.90 1.17 12.04
C LEU A 64 7.33 0.13 11.01
N PHE A 65 7.53 -1.11 11.44
CA PHE A 65 7.86 -2.21 10.53
C PHE A 65 6.74 -2.44 9.51
N THR A 66 5.49 -2.51 9.98
CA THR A 66 4.31 -2.69 9.11
C THR A 66 4.17 -1.53 8.12
N LEU A 67 4.36 -0.29 8.58
CA LEU A 67 4.28 0.93 7.78
C LEU A 67 5.34 0.94 6.67
N ILE A 68 6.61 0.72 7.00
CA ILE A 68 7.72 0.71 6.03
C ILE A 68 7.48 -0.36 4.96
N LEU A 69 7.04 -1.55 5.38
CA LEU A 69 6.77 -2.67 4.49
C LEU A 69 5.66 -2.34 3.47
N GLY A 70 4.64 -1.58 3.91
CA GLY A 70 3.59 -1.04 3.04
C GLY A 70 4.05 0.01 2.06
N ILE A 71 4.82 0.98 2.54
CA ILE A 71 5.38 2.03 1.69
C ILE A 71 6.25 1.41 0.59
N ILE A 72 7.10 0.44 0.95
CA ILE A 72 7.92 -0.30 -0.03
C ILE A 72 7.02 -1.03 -1.04
N CYS A 73 5.95 -1.70 -0.58
CA CYS A 73 5.01 -2.39 -1.46
C CYS A 73 4.33 -1.44 -2.47
N ILE A 74 3.84 -0.29 -1.99
CA ILE A 74 3.19 0.75 -2.81
C ILE A 74 4.18 1.34 -3.81
N LEU A 75 5.41 1.64 -3.38
CA LEU A 75 6.47 2.16 -4.25
C LEU A 75 6.84 1.16 -5.34
N LEU A 76 7.03 -0.12 -5.00
CA LEU A 76 7.33 -1.18 -5.97
C LEU A 76 6.23 -1.30 -7.03
N LEU A 77 4.95 -1.35 -6.61
CA LEU A 77 3.81 -1.39 -7.52
C LEU A 77 3.78 -0.15 -8.44
N SER A 78 4.03 1.03 -7.88
CA SER A 78 4.05 2.29 -8.64
C SER A 78 5.20 2.32 -9.66
N VAL A 79 6.38 1.85 -9.29
CA VAL A 79 7.55 1.71 -10.18
C VAL A 79 7.25 0.74 -11.31
N ILE A 80 6.64 -0.42 -11.02
CA ILE A 80 6.26 -1.38 -12.05
C ILE A 80 5.27 -0.75 -13.04
N ILE A 81 4.23 -0.08 -12.54
CA ILE A 81 3.25 0.62 -13.38
C ILE A 81 3.96 1.66 -14.27
N HIS A 82 4.83 2.50 -13.67
CA HIS A 82 5.52 3.55 -14.41
C HIS A 82 6.47 2.98 -15.47
N PHE A 83 7.38 2.07 -15.11
CA PHE A 83 8.42 1.62 -16.03
C PHE A 83 7.90 0.67 -17.11
N LYS A 84 6.96 -0.21 -16.77
CA LYS A 84 6.44 -1.21 -17.69
C LYS A 84 5.53 -0.60 -18.74
N TRP A 85 4.72 0.39 -18.36
CA TRP A 85 3.79 1.05 -19.29
C TRP A 85 4.34 2.32 -19.93
N LYS A 86 5.42 2.93 -19.42
CA LYS A 86 6.14 4.01 -20.13
C LYS A 86 6.77 3.54 -21.44
N LYS A 87 7.14 2.27 -21.56
CA LYS A 87 7.81 1.68 -22.75
C LYS A 87 6.88 0.86 -23.65
N SER A 88 5.63 0.64 -23.25
CA SER A 88 4.70 -0.19 -24.03
C SER A 88 4.24 0.57 -25.27
N LYS A 89 4.47 0.01 -26.47
CA LYS A 89 3.70 0.39 -27.67
C LYS A 89 2.21 0.10 -27.42
N ILE A 90 1.34 0.88 -28.06
CA ILE A 90 -0.12 0.88 -27.89
C ILE A 90 -0.65 -0.48 -28.36
N ASP A 91 -0.72 -1.44 -27.44
CA ASP A 91 -1.33 -2.75 -27.67
C ASP A 91 -2.53 -2.87 -26.71
N PRO A 92 -3.76 -3.09 -27.20
CA PRO A 92 -4.99 -3.11 -26.38
C PRO A 92 -4.91 -4.06 -25.18
N THR A 93 -4.19 -5.17 -25.31
CA THR A 93 -4.02 -6.18 -24.24
C THR A 93 -3.14 -5.68 -23.08
N ASN A 94 -2.23 -4.74 -23.33
CA ASN A 94 -1.39 -4.15 -22.29
C ASN A 94 -2.20 -3.21 -21.37
N TYR A 95 -3.30 -2.63 -21.84
CA TYR A 95 -4.18 -1.81 -20.98
C TYR A 95 -4.91 -2.66 -19.94
N ILE A 96 -5.29 -3.89 -20.27
CA ILE A 96 -5.91 -4.82 -19.32
C ILE A 96 -4.91 -5.15 -18.20
N GLY A 97 -3.66 -5.45 -18.55
CA GLY A 97 -2.60 -5.68 -17.56
C GLY A 97 -2.32 -4.46 -16.68
N MET A 98 -2.37 -3.25 -17.25
CA MET A 98 -2.21 -2.00 -16.52
C MET A 98 -3.33 -1.81 -15.51
N PHE A 99 -4.57 -2.03 -15.95
CA PHE A 99 -5.76 -1.88 -15.13
C PHE A 99 -5.74 -2.84 -13.93
N ILE A 100 -5.31 -4.09 -14.15
CA ILE A 100 -5.13 -5.08 -13.06
C ILE A 100 -4.09 -4.58 -12.04
N HIS A 101 -2.97 -4.02 -12.48
CA HIS A 101 -1.96 -3.46 -11.57
C HIS A 101 -2.49 -2.25 -10.79
N ILE A 102 -3.26 -1.37 -11.43
CA ILE A 102 -3.87 -0.21 -10.79
C ILE A 102 -4.87 -0.67 -9.72
N ILE A 103 -5.73 -1.65 -10.03
CA ILE A 103 -6.66 -2.24 -9.04
C ILE A 103 -5.87 -2.81 -7.86
N LEU A 104 -4.82 -3.59 -8.12
CA LEU A 104 -3.97 -4.15 -7.08
C LEU A 104 -3.36 -3.05 -6.20
N LEU A 105 -2.85 -1.97 -6.81
CA LEU A 105 -2.32 -0.82 -6.09
C LEU A 105 -3.39 -0.16 -5.20
N ILE A 106 -4.59 0.06 -5.72
CA ILE A 106 -5.71 0.64 -4.95
C ILE A 106 -6.06 -0.25 -3.75
N ILE A 107 -6.14 -1.56 -3.94
CA ILE A 107 -6.43 -2.53 -2.86
C ILE A 107 -5.33 -2.46 -1.79
N VAL A 108 -4.06 -2.47 -2.20
CA VAL A 108 -2.94 -2.37 -1.25
C VAL A 108 -3.00 -1.05 -0.48
N ILE A 109 -3.21 0.08 -1.16
CA ILE A 109 -3.35 1.39 -0.52
C ILE A 109 -4.52 1.37 0.47
N ALA A 110 -5.68 0.83 0.10
CA ALA A 110 -6.85 0.77 0.97
C ALA A 110 -6.61 -0.08 2.23
N ILE A 111 -5.91 -1.21 2.11
CA ILE A 111 -5.54 -2.06 3.24
C ILE A 111 -4.53 -1.36 4.16
N TYR A 112 -3.53 -0.68 3.57
CA TYR A 112 -2.52 0.07 4.30
C TYR A 112 -3.02 1.41 4.84
N TRP A 113 -4.17 1.89 4.36
CA TRP A 113 -4.77 3.13 4.80
C TRP A 113 -5.00 3.08 6.32
N ASP A 114 -4.36 3.99 7.03
CA ASP A 114 -4.35 4.05 8.49
C ASP A 114 -4.64 5.50 8.94
N PRO A 115 -5.56 5.73 9.90
CA PRO A 115 -5.77 7.04 10.51
C PRO A 115 -4.49 7.69 11.07
N VAL A 116 -3.47 6.92 11.43
CA VAL A 116 -2.16 7.46 11.83
C VAL A 116 -1.50 8.20 10.66
N LEU A 117 -1.43 7.55 9.49
CA LEU A 117 -0.85 8.10 8.26
C LEU A 117 -1.62 9.37 7.83
N LEU A 118 -2.94 9.36 7.97
CA LEU A 118 -3.79 10.51 7.72
C LEU A 118 -3.52 11.65 8.71
N THR A 119 -3.46 11.35 10.01
CA THR A 119 -3.23 12.35 11.07
C THR A 119 -1.86 12.99 10.91
N PHE A 120 -0.81 12.21 10.68
CA PHE A 120 0.53 12.75 10.40
C PHE A 120 0.58 13.51 9.07
N GLY A 121 -0.09 13.02 8.03
CA GLY A 121 -0.21 13.73 6.76
C GLY A 121 -0.88 15.10 6.91
N ILE A 122 -1.96 15.18 7.68
CA ILE A 122 -2.67 16.44 8.00
C ILE A 122 -1.76 17.36 8.83
N ILE A 123 -1.10 16.86 9.87
CA ILE A 123 -0.18 17.67 10.69
C ILE A 123 0.97 18.20 9.83
N CYS A 124 1.57 17.38 8.97
CA CYS A 124 2.61 17.81 8.04
C CYS A 124 2.09 18.83 7.02
N ALA A 125 0.88 18.65 6.47
CA ALA A 125 0.28 19.59 5.53
C ALA A 125 -0.02 20.94 6.20
N ILE A 126 -0.54 20.95 7.42
CA ILE A 126 -0.78 22.17 8.21
C ILE A 126 0.55 22.85 8.54
N GLY A 127 1.55 22.10 9.01
CA GLY A 127 2.88 22.64 9.32
C GLY A 127 3.57 23.25 8.10
N LEU A 128 3.53 22.57 6.95
CA LEU A 128 4.09 23.07 5.69
C LEU A 128 3.31 24.27 5.14
N GLY A 129 1.99 24.29 5.34
CA GLY A 129 1.13 25.43 5.00
C GLY A 129 1.46 26.67 5.84
N LEU A 130 1.70 26.49 7.15
CA LEU A 130 2.12 27.56 8.06
C LEU A 130 3.50 28.11 7.73
N THR A 131 4.44 27.27 7.25
CA THR A 131 5.75 27.75 6.82
C THR A 131 5.75 28.51 5.49
N LYS A 132 4.66 28.46 4.71
CA LYS A 132 4.51 29.24 3.47
C LYS A 132 3.84 30.60 3.67
N SER A 133 3.27 30.87 4.85
CA SER A 133 2.57 32.13 5.15
C SER A 133 3.36 33.08 6.06
N LEU A 134 4.67 32.87 6.21
CA LEU A 134 5.63 33.68 6.95
C LEU A 134 6.76 34.10 6.01
#